data_AF-A0A7X6B9Q2-F1
#
_entry.id   AF-A0A7X6B9Q2-F1
#
_cell.length_a   1.000
_cell.length_b   1.000
_cell.length_c   1.000
_cell.angle_alpha   90.00
_cell.angle_beta   90.00
_cell.angle_gamma   90.00
#
_symmetry.space_group_name_H-M   'P 1'
#
loop_
_entity.id
_entity.type
_entity.pdbx_description
1 polymer ?
#
loop_
_entity_poly.entity_id
_entity_poly.type
_entity_poly.pdbx_seq_one_letter_code
_entity_poly.pdbx_strand_id
1 'polypeptide(L)' 'MLSELETRGIVELVPDPDDGRARIVRFAEEANDTRRAAAKALHYLELKLVRPFRLPRPLRGL' A
#
# COMPACT_ATOMS: atom_id res chain seq x y z
N MET A 1 -9.81 -7.19 -10.47
CA MET A 1 -8.72 -6.85 -9.53
C MET A 1 -8.86 -7.58 -8.20
N LEU A 2 -9.92 -7.39 -7.41
CA LEU A 2 -10.06 -8.08 -6.11
C LEU A 2 -10.08 -9.61 -6.23
N SER A 3 -10.85 -10.16 -7.16
CA SER A 3 -10.93 -11.61 -7.41
C SER A 3 -9.60 -12.24 -7.82
N GLU A 4 -8.72 -11.48 -8.49
CA GLU A 4 -7.39 -11.92 -8.86
C GLU A 4 -6.47 -11.98 -7.63
N LEU A 5 -6.57 -11.01 -6.72
CA LEU A 5 -5.83 -11.00 -5.46
C LEU A 5 -6.28 -12.14 -4.54
N GLU A 6 -7.58 -12.45 -4.52
CA GLU A 6 -8.14 -13.60 -3.81
C GLU A 6 -7.65 -14.91 -4.42
N THR A 7 -7.72 -15.05 -5.75
CA THR A 7 -7.23 -16.24 -6.48
C THR A 7 -5.73 -16.50 -6.25
N ARG A 8 -4.94 -15.43 -6.06
CA ARG A 8 -3.51 -15.51 -5.78
C ARG A 8 -3.18 -15.72 -4.30
N GLY A 9 -4.18 -15.84 -3.43
CA GLY A 9 -3.98 -16.01 -1.99
C GLY A 9 -3.33 -14.80 -1.32
N ILE A 10 -3.50 -13.60 -1.87
CA ILE A 10 -2.97 -12.35 -1.30
C ILE A 10 -3.96 -11.76 -0.30
N VAL A 11 -5.26 -11.88 -0.61
CA VAL A 11 -6.34 -11.41 0.24
C VAL A 11 -7.37 -12.51 0.41
N GLU A 12 -8.11 -12.44 1.51
CA GLU A 12 -9.28 -13.26 1.79
C GLU A 12 -10.50 -12.36 1.98
N LEU A 13 -11.66 -12.90 1.63
CA LEU A 13 -12.94 -12.24 1.85
C LEU A 13 -13.67 -12.94 2.99
N VAL A 14 -13.79 -12.27 4.13
CA VAL A 14 -14.50 -12.81 5.30
C VAL A 14 -15.88 -12.15 5.44
N PRO A 15 -16.90 -12.85 5.96
CA PRO A 15 -18.18 -12.22 6.27
C PRO A 15 -18.00 -11.03 7.21
N ASP A 16 -18.75 -9.96 6.99
CA ASP A 16 -18.84 -8.88 7.96
C ASP A 16 -19.67 -9.36 9.17
N PRO A 17 -19.13 -9.27 10.41
CA PRO A 17 -19.85 -9.71 11.61
C PRO A 17 -21.09 -8.86 11.92
N ASP A 18 -21.15 -7.61 11.45
CA ASP A 18 -22.24 -6.67 11.72
C ASP A 18 -23.28 -6.63 10.58
N ASP A 19 -22.90 -7.06 9.37
CA ASP A 19 -23.79 -7.23 8.22
C ASP A 19 -23.47 -8.51 7.44
N GLY A 20 -24.25 -9.57 7.66
CA GLY A 20 -24.05 -10.86 6.97
C GLY A 20 -24.19 -10.82 5.44
N ARG A 21 -24.59 -9.70 4.84
CA ARG A 21 -24.58 -9.50 3.38
C ARG A 21 -23.27 -8.89 2.87
N ALA A 22 -22.51 -8.23 3.74
CA ALA A 22 -21.26 -7.60 3.39
C ALA A 22 -20.07 -8.56 3.58
N ARG A 23 -18.95 -8.27 2.90
CA ARG A 23 -17.69 -9.00 3.05
C ARG A 23 -16.56 -8.01 3.32
N ILE A 24 -15.69 -8.35 4.26
CA ILE A 24 -14.48 -7.61 4.59
C ILE A 24 -13.30 -8.21 3.84
N VAL A 25 -12.50 -7.36 3.21
CA VAL A 25 -11.23 -7.77 2.59
C VAL A 25 -10.13 -7.74 3.65
N ARG A 26 -9.41 -8.84 3.81
CA ARG A 26 -8.23 -8.93 4.69
C ARG A 26 -7.04 -9.48 3.91
N PHE A 27 -5.82 -9.17 4.34
CA PHE A 27 -4.66 -9.88 3.81
C PHE A 27 -4.67 -11.31 4.31
N ALA A 28 -4.41 -12.27 3.42
CA ALA A 28 -4.21 -13.65 3.82
C ALA A 28 -3.01 -13.74 4.76
N GLU A 29 -3.05 -14.69 5.71
CA GLU A 29 -1.99 -14.86 6.70
C GLU A 29 -0.65 -15.18 6.01
N GLU A 30 -0.68 -16.00 4.95
CA GLU A 30 0.51 -16.36 4.17
C GLU A 30 1.09 -15.15 3.41
N ALA A 31 0.28 -14.13 3.15
CA ALA A 31 0.70 -12.92 2.44
C ALA A 31 1.29 -11.83 3.35
N ASN A 32 1.34 -12.05 4.66
CA ASN A 32 1.68 -10.99 5.62
C ASN A 32 3.15 -10.52 5.48
N ASP A 33 4.06 -11.42 5.16
CA ASP A 33 5.47 -11.09 4.91
C ASP A 33 5.64 -10.28 3.63
N THR A 34 4.95 -10.68 2.56
CA THR A 34 4.88 -9.92 1.30
C THR A 34 4.31 -8.52 1.52
N ARG A 35 3.23 -8.40 2.29
CA ARG A 35 2.63 -7.12 2.67
C ARG A 35 3.62 -6.24 3.42
N ARG A 36 4.34 -6.81 4.39
CA ARG A 36 5.34 -6.09 5.19
C ARG A 36 6.52 -5.62 4.34
N ALA A 37 7.00 -6.46 3.42
CA ALA A 37 8.06 -6.12 2.49
C ALA A 37 7.64 -4.97 1.54
N ALA A 38 6.43 -5.06 0.98
CA ALA A 38 5.86 -4.01 0.13
C ALA A 38 5.74 -2.68 0.87
N ALA A 39 5.23 -2.69 2.12
CA ALA A 39 5.13 -1.49 2.94
C ALA A 39 6.49 -0.85 3.22
N LYS A 40 7.53 -1.65 3.51
CA LYS A 40 8.91 -1.15 3.68
C LYS A 40 9.45 -0.53 2.39
N ALA A 41 9.22 -1.17 1.25
CA ALA A 41 9.67 -0.66 -0.05
C ALA A 41 8.99 0.67 -0.39
N LEU A 42 7.68 0.78 -0.18
CA LEU A 42 6.93 2.04 -0.36
C LEU A 42 7.48 3.14 0.55
N HIS A 43 7.63 2.86 1.84
CA HIS A 43 8.17 3.83 2.78
C HIS A 43 9.58 4.31 2.41
N TYR A 44 10.43 3.40 1.93
CA TYR A 44 11.76 3.74 1.43
C TYR A 44 11.71 4.67 0.20
N LEU A 45 10.80 4.41 -0.73
CA LEU A 45 10.58 5.26 -1.90
C LEU A 45 10.10 6.65 -1.49
N GLU A 46 9.14 6.74 -0.57
CA GLU A 46 8.65 8.02 -0.02
C GLU A 46 9.80 8.85 0.57
N LEU A 47 10.64 8.25 1.41
CA LEU A 47 11.80 8.94 2.00
C LEU A 47 12.80 9.45 0.95
N LYS A 48 12.99 8.70 -0.14
CA LYS A 48 13.87 9.12 -1.24
C LYS A 48 13.26 10.21 -2.10
N LEU A 49 11.95 10.15 -2.35
CA LEU A 49 11.22 11.06 -3.22
C LEU A 49 10.90 12.41 -2.54
N VAL A 50 10.85 12.46 -1.21
CA VAL A 50 10.68 13.73 -0.48
C VAL A 50 11.99 14.55 -0.45
N ARG A 51 13.16 13.95 -0.76
CA ARG A 51 14.46 14.62 -0.73
C ARG A 51 14.92 15.43 -1.98
N PRO A 52 14.35 15.36 -3.21
CA PRO A 52 14.86 16.14 -4.34
C PRO A 52 14.19 17.51 -4.56
N PHE A 53 13.08 17.86 -3.90
CA PHE A 53 12.41 19.15 -4.17
C PHE A 53 12.97 20.31 -3.33
N ARG A 54 14.28 20.57 -3.42
CA ARG A 54 14.79 21.94 -3.24
C ARG A 54 14.72 22.61 -4.61
N LEU A 55 13.64 23.33 -4.87
CA LEU A 55 13.59 24.27 -5.99
C LEU A 55 14.78 25.25 -5.82
N PRO A 56 15.64 25.44 -6.83
CA PRO A 56 16.66 26.48 -6.76
C PRO A 56 15.95 27.82 -6.56
N ARG A 57 16.38 28.59 -5.55
CA ARG A 57 15.90 29.97 -5.35
C ARG A 57 16.07 30.73 -6.67
N PRO A 58 15.05 31.46 -7.17
CA PRO A 58 15.26 32.31 -8.31
C PRO A 58 16.34 33.34 -7.94
N LEU A 59 17.38 33.41 -8.76
CA LEU A 59 18.40 34.45 -8.69
C LEU A 59 17.67 35.78 -8.86
N ARG A 60 17.51 36.54 -7.77
CA ARG A 60 17.16 37.96 -7.89
C ARG A 60 18.35 38.63 -8.55
N GLY A 61 18.10 39.25 -9.70
CA GLY A 61 19.07 39.97 -10.50
C GLY A 61 19.84 41.00 -9.66
N LEU A 62 21.15 41.03 -9.92
CA LEU A 62 22.02 42.18 -9.72
C LEU A 62 22.12 42.91 -11.06
#